data_AF-A0A2E8HMM4-F1
#
_entry.id   AF-A0A2E8HMM4-F1
#
_cell.length_a   1.000
_cell.length_b   1.000
_cell.length_c   1.000
_cell.angle_alpha   90.00
_cell.angle_beta   90.00
_cell.angle_gamma   90.00
#
_symmetry.space_group_name_H-M   'P 1'
#
loop_
_entity.id
_entity.type
_entity.pdbx_description
1 polymer ?
#
loop_
_entity_poly.entity_id
_entity_poly.type
_entity_poly.pdbx_seq_one_letter_code
_entity_poly.pdbx_strand_id
1 'polypeptide(L)'
;WMKRTFYEGSVRVPAILAWPGVLPEGAVCGRVMSALDLNATMLEALAAPALPNSRGHSALELLRAEGEGEWEDVALSEYALKEGVVQRMVRKDEWKLIYHWKERPQLFNVAEDRLEQTDRAEDPSCRGIVEELTERALDGWDPENVAQRLQERCRESEMIRDWARQTKAPEQFRWEAQPEMTFKE
;
A
#
# COMPACT_ATOMS: atom_id res chain seq x y z
N TRP A 1 3.73 -18.78 -1.84
CA TRP A 1 2.95 -18.48 -3.07
C TRP A 1 1.61 -17.90 -2.67
N MET A 2 1.11 -16.89 -3.40
CA MET A 2 0.07 -15.89 -3.02
C MET A 2 0.68 -14.55 -2.57
N LYS A 3 -0.16 -13.52 -2.45
CA LYS A 3 0.18 -12.24 -1.80
C LYS A 3 0.06 -12.37 -0.26
N ARG A 4 -0.05 -11.23 0.46
CA ARG A 4 -0.15 -11.10 1.94
C ARG A 4 1.18 -10.98 2.66
N THR A 5 2.19 -10.47 1.97
CA THR A 5 3.49 -10.08 2.54
C THR A 5 3.93 -8.76 1.92
N PHE A 6 4.93 -8.12 2.52
CA PHE A 6 5.52 -6.86 2.03
C PHE A 6 6.85 -7.04 1.28
N TYR A 7 7.24 -8.28 0.99
CA TYR A 7 8.35 -8.56 0.08
C TYR A 7 8.03 -8.04 -1.34
N GLU A 8 9.07 -7.67 -2.10
CA GLU A 8 9.00 -7.05 -3.43
C GLU A 8 8.07 -7.82 -4.36
N GLY A 9 8.15 -9.16 -4.36
CA GLY A 9 7.31 -10.01 -5.20
C GLY A 9 5.80 -9.94 -4.90
N SER A 10 5.39 -9.32 -3.80
CA SER A 10 3.98 -9.14 -3.41
C SER A 10 3.55 -7.67 -3.50
N VAL A 11 4.35 -6.76 -2.94
CA VAL A 11 3.97 -5.35 -2.75
C VAL A 11 4.31 -4.46 -3.94
N ARG A 12 5.40 -4.75 -4.67
CA ARG A 12 5.76 -3.98 -5.85
C ARG A 12 4.88 -4.39 -7.02
N VAL A 13 4.26 -3.40 -7.64
CA VAL A 13 3.40 -3.58 -8.83
C VAL A 13 3.94 -2.75 -9.98
N PRO A 14 3.82 -3.23 -11.24
CA PRO A 14 4.16 -2.42 -12.40
C PRO A 14 3.16 -1.28 -12.57
N ALA A 15 3.65 -0.11 -12.95
CA ALA A 15 2.83 1.04 -13.37
C ALA A 15 3.40 1.58 -14.68
N ILE A 16 2.54 1.76 -15.68
CA ILE A 16 2.87 2.32 -16.99
C ILE A 16 1.84 3.41 -17.28
N LEU A 17 2.31 4.61 -17.59
CA LEU A 17 1.47 5.75 -17.93
C LEU A 17 1.77 6.18 -19.36
N ALA A 18 0.74 6.54 -20.10
CA ALA A 18 0.85 7.05 -21.47
C ALA A 18 -0.01 8.30 -21.61
N TRP A 19 0.63 9.42 -21.95
CA TRP A 19 -0.07 10.66 -22.26
C TRP A 19 0.71 11.43 -23.34
N PRO A 20 0.39 11.19 -24.62
CA PRO A 20 1.10 11.81 -25.74
C PRO A 20 1.08 13.33 -25.66
N GLY A 21 2.24 13.95 -25.88
CA GLY A 21 2.42 15.41 -25.83
C GLY A 21 2.43 16.01 -24.42
N VAL A 22 2.28 15.20 -23.37
CA VAL A 22 2.34 15.67 -21.96
C VAL A 22 3.42 14.93 -21.19
N LEU A 23 3.48 13.61 -21.29
CA LEU A 23 4.52 12.80 -20.66
C LEU A 23 5.59 12.42 -21.70
N PRO A 24 6.87 12.38 -21.31
CA PRO A 24 7.95 11.93 -22.18
C PRO A 24 7.80 10.46 -22.56
N GLU A 25 8.02 10.14 -23.83
CA GLU A 25 7.97 8.77 -24.33
C GLU A 25 9.21 7.98 -23.93
N GLY A 26 9.04 6.72 -23.51
CA GLY A 26 10.15 5.82 -23.18
C GLY A 26 10.90 6.14 -21.89
N ALA A 27 10.47 7.16 -21.13
CA ALA A 27 11.07 7.52 -19.85
C ALA A 27 10.86 6.45 -18.77
N VAL A 28 11.83 6.33 -17.86
CA VAL A 28 11.79 5.40 -16.72
C VAL A 28 11.95 6.18 -15.43
N CYS A 29 10.91 6.23 -14.60
CA CYS A 29 10.96 6.85 -13.28
C CYS A 29 11.35 5.80 -12.22
N GLY A 30 12.50 5.99 -11.58
CA GLY A 30 13.01 5.12 -10.51
C GLY A 30 12.56 5.49 -9.09
N ARG A 31 11.71 6.52 -8.96
CA ARG A 31 11.27 7.07 -7.66
C ARG A 31 10.30 6.13 -6.96
N VAL A 32 10.29 6.19 -5.62
CA VAL A 32 9.35 5.40 -4.83
C VAL A 32 7.97 6.08 -4.86
N MET A 33 6.97 5.35 -5.32
CA MET A 33 5.59 5.84 -5.44
C MET A 33 4.58 4.83 -4.89
N SER A 34 3.46 5.35 -4.40
CA SER A 34 2.29 4.59 -3.96
C SER A 34 1.18 4.61 -5.01
N ALA A 35 0.28 3.62 -4.96
CA ALA A 35 -0.96 3.64 -5.73
C ALA A 35 -1.85 4.86 -5.38
N LEU A 36 -1.69 5.42 -4.17
CA LEU A 36 -2.38 6.65 -3.78
C LEU A 36 -1.91 7.87 -4.58
N ASP A 37 -0.64 7.92 -4.95
CA ASP A 37 -0.06 9.02 -5.73
C ASP A 37 -0.59 9.01 -7.16
N LEU A 38 -0.86 7.82 -7.72
CA LEU A 38 -1.51 7.70 -9.03
C LEU A 38 -2.91 8.33 -9.01
N ASN A 39 -3.69 8.12 -7.95
CA ASN A 39 -5.00 8.75 -7.82
C ASN A 39 -4.89 10.28 -7.76
N ALA A 40 -3.95 10.81 -6.98
CA ALA A 40 -3.72 12.25 -6.91
C ALA A 40 -3.25 12.83 -8.26
N THR A 41 -2.35 12.11 -8.96
CA THR A 41 -1.84 12.47 -10.28
C THR A 41 -2.97 12.54 -11.32
N MET A 42 -3.87 11.55 -11.32
CA MET A 42 -5.04 11.56 -12.22
C MET A 42 -6.00 12.71 -11.92
N LEU A 43 -6.22 13.05 -10.65
CA LEU A 43 -7.09 14.17 -10.29
C LEU A 43 -6.50 15.51 -10.74
N GLU A 44 -5.20 15.73 -10.54
CA GLU A 44 -4.53 16.93 -11.05
C GLU A 44 -4.61 17.01 -12.58
N ALA A 45 -4.33 15.89 -13.27
CA ALA A 45 -4.39 15.78 -14.72
C ALA A 45 -5.78 16.17 -15.29
N LEU A 46 -6.85 15.84 -14.54
CA LEU A 46 -8.23 16.13 -14.93
C LEU A 46 -8.75 17.48 -14.41
N ALA A 47 -7.90 18.26 -13.73
CA ALA A 47 -8.31 19.47 -13.00
C ALA A 47 -9.48 19.21 -12.02
N ALA A 48 -9.49 18.03 -11.41
CA ALA A 48 -10.50 17.60 -10.46
C ALA A 48 -10.07 17.95 -9.02
N PRO A 49 -11.03 18.14 -8.09
CA PRO A 49 -10.71 18.40 -6.69
C PRO A 49 -10.02 17.19 -6.05
N ALA A 50 -9.13 17.48 -5.10
CA ALA A 50 -8.47 16.44 -4.30
C ALA A 50 -9.50 15.62 -3.50
N LEU A 51 -9.20 14.32 -3.32
CA LEU A 51 -10.01 13.45 -2.48
C LEU A 51 -9.83 13.82 -1.00
N PRO A 52 -10.92 14.00 -0.24
CA PRO A 52 -10.81 14.28 1.18
C PRO A 52 -10.12 13.11 1.90
N ASN A 53 -9.17 13.44 2.78
CA ASN A 53 -8.39 12.47 3.58
C ASN A 53 -7.47 11.52 2.78
N SER A 54 -7.28 11.74 1.47
CA SER A 54 -6.24 11.02 0.73
C SER A 54 -4.85 11.50 1.16
N ARG A 55 -3.91 10.57 1.31
CA ARG A 55 -2.49 10.87 1.59
C ARG A 55 -1.59 10.84 0.35
N GLY A 56 -2.16 10.58 -0.82
CA GLY A 56 -1.40 10.55 -2.07
C GLY A 56 -1.03 11.95 -2.54
N HIS A 57 0.17 12.09 -3.11
CA HIS A 57 0.66 13.32 -3.71
C HIS A 57 0.68 13.17 -5.23
N SER A 58 0.35 14.23 -5.95
CA SER A 58 0.46 14.18 -7.40
C SER A 58 1.92 14.18 -7.81
N ALA A 59 2.29 13.23 -8.67
CA ALA A 59 3.60 13.13 -9.26
C ALA A 59 3.61 13.69 -10.70
N LEU A 60 2.59 14.44 -11.11
CA LEU A 60 2.46 14.88 -12.51
C LEU A 60 3.69 15.65 -12.99
N GLU A 61 4.15 16.62 -12.21
CA GLU A 61 5.36 17.41 -12.52
C GLU A 61 6.63 16.56 -12.50
N LEU A 62 6.76 15.66 -11.52
CA LEU A 62 7.87 14.71 -11.45
C LEU A 62 7.93 13.81 -12.70
N LEU A 63 6.78 13.32 -13.15
CA LEU A 63 6.67 12.45 -14.32
C LEU A 63 6.95 13.22 -15.63
N ARG A 64 6.55 14.49 -15.71
CA ARG A 64 6.92 15.39 -16.83
C ARG A 64 8.42 15.63 -16.90
N ALA A 65 9.08 15.70 -15.75
CA ALA A 65 10.52 15.87 -15.60
C ALA A 65 11.30 14.54 -15.57
N GLU A 66 10.75 13.45 -16.11
CA GLU A 66 11.43 12.14 -16.19
C GLU A 66 11.90 11.57 -14.83
N GLY A 67 11.25 11.96 -13.74
CA GLY A 67 11.63 11.56 -12.38
C GLY A 67 12.65 12.49 -11.70
N GLU A 68 13.06 13.56 -12.37
CA GLU A 68 13.95 14.58 -11.81
C GLU A 68 13.15 15.62 -10.99
N GLY A 69 13.67 15.97 -9.82
CA GLY A 69 13.07 16.97 -8.93
C GLY A 69 12.87 16.48 -7.51
N GLU A 70 12.31 17.35 -6.69
CA GLU A 70 11.97 17.06 -5.30
C GLU A 70 10.82 16.04 -5.24
N TRP A 71 11.05 14.95 -4.52
CA TRP A 71 10.04 13.95 -4.22
C TRP A 71 10.41 13.28 -2.90
N GLU A 72 9.40 12.89 -2.13
CA GLU A 72 9.62 12.35 -0.78
C GLU A 72 10.15 10.90 -0.79
N ASP A 73 10.04 10.22 -1.93
CA ASP A 73 10.48 8.84 -2.12
C ASP A 73 9.99 7.88 -1.04
N VAL A 74 8.73 8.03 -0.64
CA VAL A 74 8.08 7.21 0.38
C VAL A 74 6.84 6.51 -0.14
N ALA A 75 6.66 5.26 0.26
CA ALA A 75 5.39 4.55 0.14
C ALA A 75 5.07 3.81 1.45
N LEU A 76 3.80 3.88 1.85
CA LEU A 76 3.24 3.16 2.99
C LEU A 76 2.29 2.09 2.50
N SER A 77 2.33 0.91 3.12
CA SER A 77 1.34 -0.14 2.87
C SER A 77 0.94 -0.82 4.17
N GLU A 78 -0.35 -1.07 4.33
CA GLU A 78 -0.92 -1.66 5.55
C GLU A 78 -1.51 -3.02 5.25
N TYR A 79 -1.37 -3.94 6.20
CA TYR A 79 -1.89 -5.29 6.06
C TYR A 79 -2.32 -5.84 7.43
N ALA A 80 -3.60 -6.18 7.56
CA ALA A 80 -4.16 -6.74 8.77
C ALA A 80 -5.07 -7.94 8.46
N LEU A 81 -4.98 -8.98 9.28
CA LEU A 81 -5.78 -10.20 9.18
C LEU A 81 -6.39 -10.61 10.51
N LYS A 82 -7.57 -11.24 10.44
CA LYS A 82 -8.34 -11.73 11.59
C LYS A 82 -7.54 -12.67 12.49
N GLU A 83 -6.51 -13.33 11.97
CA GLU A 83 -5.58 -14.20 12.69
C GLU A 83 -4.62 -13.42 13.63
N GLY A 84 -4.80 -12.11 13.79
CA GLY A 84 -4.00 -11.27 14.70
C GLY A 84 -2.77 -10.65 14.04
N VAL A 85 -2.62 -10.82 12.72
CA VAL A 85 -1.56 -10.16 11.96
C VAL A 85 -1.93 -8.70 11.79
N VAL A 86 -1.09 -7.80 12.30
CA VAL A 86 -1.20 -6.35 12.10
C VAL A 86 0.19 -5.84 11.75
N GLN A 87 0.35 -5.41 10.51
CA GLN A 87 1.65 -5.05 9.95
C GLN A 87 1.53 -3.80 9.08
N ARG A 88 2.62 -3.02 9.03
CA ARG A 88 2.75 -1.87 8.15
C ARG A 88 4.14 -1.85 7.55
N MET A 89 4.23 -1.51 6.28
CA MET A 89 5.49 -1.33 5.57
C MET A 89 5.72 0.14 5.28
N VAL A 90 6.98 0.56 5.45
CA VAL A 90 7.51 1.85 4.98
C VAL A 90 8.61 1.54 3.96
N ARG A 91 8.44 2.00 2.73
CA ARG A 91 9.46 2.00 1.69
C ARG A 91 9.94 3.44 1.55
N LYS A 92 11.19 3.74 1.89
CA LYS A 92 11.77 5.08 1.80
C LYS A 92 13.16 5.04 1.17
N ASP A 93 13.42 5.83 0.14
CA ASP A 93 14.74 5.91 -0.54
C ASP A 93 15.24 4.54 -1.04
N GLU A 94 16.28 3.97 -0.42
CA GLU A 94 16.79 2.61 -0.68
C GLU A 94 16.32 1.57 0.36
N TRP A 95 15.67 2.03 1.43
CA TRP A 95 15.32 1.22 2.60
C TRP A 95 13.86 0.78 2.56
N LYS A 96 13.61 -0.40 3.13
CA LYS A 96 12.28 -0.92 3.40
C LYS A 96 12.24 -1.49 4.81
N LEU A 97 11.33 -0.97 5.62
CA LEU A 97 11.02 -1.49 6.95
C LEU A 97 9.65 -2.17 6.92
N ILE A 98 9.58 -3.37 7.47
CA ILE A 98 8.33 -4.06 7.77
C ILE A 98 8.14 -4.04 9.29
N TYR A 99 7.18 -3.26 9.75
CA TYR A 99 6.74 -3.25 11.14
C TYR A 99 5.75 -4.39 11.37
N HIS A 100 5.99 -5.15 12.44
CA HIS A 100 5.12 -6.21 12.92
C HIS A 100 4.63 -5.85 14.32
N TRP A 101 3.32 -5.80 14.53
CA TRP A 101 2.79 -5.54 15.86
C TRP A 101 3.13 -6.68 16.82
N LYS A 102 3.78 -6.35 17.95
CA LYS A 102 4.23 -7.28 19.00
C LYS A 102 5.33 -8.26 18.58
N GLU A 103 5.95 -8.05 17.43
CA GLU A 103 7.10 -8.82 16.96
C GLU A 103 8.24 -7.88 16.55
N ARG A 104 9.42 -8.46 16.27
CA ARG A 104 10.56 -7.66 15.80
C ARG A 104 10.27 -7.15 14.38
N PRO A 105 10.69 -5.91 14.03
CA PRO A 105 10.60 -5.44 12.65
C PRO A 105 11.62 -6.18 11.77
N GLN A 106 11.49 -6.01 10.46
CA GLN A 106 12.49 -6.41 9.47
C GLN A 106 12.95 -5.18 8.70
N LEU A 107 14.24 -5.10 8.37
CA LEU A 107 14.81 -3.99 7.61
C LEU A 107 15.64 -4.52 6.44
N PHE A 108 15.41 -3.98 5.24
CA PHE A 108 16.15 -4.34 4.03
C PHE A 108 16.64 -3.08 3.31
N ASN A 109 17.88 -3.11 2.83
CA ASN A 109 18.33 -2.18 1.79
C ASN A 109 18.00 -2.83 0.44
N VAL A 110 16.95 -2.36 -0.24
CA VAL A 110 16.48 -2.98 -1.48
C VAL A 110 17.23 -2.50 -2.72
N ALA A 111 18.07 -1.46 -2.59
CA ALA A 111 18.99 -1.06 -3.67
C ALA A 111 20.15 -2.06 -3.77
N GLU A 112 20.70 -2.48 -2.62
CA GLU A 112 21.79 -3.47 -2.52
C GLU A 112 21.27 -4.91 -2.58
N ASP A 113 20.14 -5.21 -1.92
CA ASP A 113 19.56 -6.55 -1.79
C ASP A 113 18.11 -6.58 -2.30
N ARG A 114 17.97 -6.69 -3.62
CA ARG A 114 16.66 -6.72 -4.30
C ARG A 114 15.81 -7.94 -3.96
N LEU A 115 16.42 -9.01 -3.41
CA LEU A 115 15.72 -10.24 -3.03
C LEU A 115 15.41 -10.30 -1.54
N GLU A 116 15.82 -9.30 -0.77
CA GLU A 116 15.52 -9.14 0.67
C GLU A 116 15.94 -10.37 1.49
N GLN A 117 17.13 -10.88 1.19
CA GLN A 117 17.71 -12.06 1.83
C GLN A 117 18.43 -11.71 3.14
N THR A 118 18.81 -10.44 3.31
CA THR A 118 19.61 -9.96 4.44
C THR A 118 18.79 -8.99 5.30
N ASP A 119 18.24 -9.50 6.40
CA ASP A 119 17.59 -8.66 7.40
C ASP A 119 18.63 -7.88 8.23
N ARG A 120 18.56 -6.55 8.19
CA ARG A 120 19.47 -5.63 8.88
C ARG A 120 18.84 -4.99 10.12
N ALA A 121 17.68 -5.46 10.58
CA ALA A 121 16.98 -4.88 11.73
C ALA A 121 17.81 -4.93 13.03
N GLU A 122 18.68 -5.93 13.18
CA GLU A 122 19.55 -6.11 14.35
C GLU A 122 20.98 -5.56 14.12
N ASP A 123 21.27 -5.01 12.94
CA ASP A 123 22.58 -4.41 12.63
C ASP A 123 22.75 -3.10 13.42
N PRO A 124 23.76 -2.98 14.31
CA PRO A 124 23.98 -1.77 15.10
C PRO A 124 24.17 -0.52 14.24
N SER A 125 24.69 -0.65 13.02
CA SER A 125 24.87 0.49 12.10
C SER A 125 23.55 1.02 11.54
N CYS A 126 22.50 0.19 11.52
CA CYS A 126 21.19 0.53 10.97
C CYS A 126 20.19 1.02 12.03
N ARG A 127 20.60 1.11 13.30
CA ARG A 127 19.69 1.45 14.41
C ARG A 127 18.91 2.75 14.19
N GLY A 128 19.59 3.81 13.73
CA GLY A 128 18.93 5.10 13.45
C GLY A 128 17.88 4.99 12.34
N ILE A 129 18.13 4.17 11.32
CA ILE A 129 17.19 3.93 10.21
C ILE A 129 15.98 3.13 10.72
N VAL A 130 16.20 2.11 11.56
CA VAL A 130 15.09 1.36 12.18
C VAL A 130 14.22 2.27 13.01
N GLU A 131 14.81 3.14 13.83
CA GLU A 131 14.09 4.10 14.67
C GLU A 131 13.27 5.09 13.80
N GLU A 132 13.89 5.76 12.83
CA GLU A 132 13.23 6.69 11.90
C GLU A 132 12.04 6.03 11.16
N LEU A 133 12.28 4.87 10.54
CA LEU A 133 11.25 4.21 9.75
C LEU A 133 10.16 3.60 10.62
N THR A 134 10.46 3.20 11.86
CA THR A 134 9.45 2.73 12.81
C THR A 134 8.56 3.88 13.28
N GLU A 135 9.13 5.04 13.60
CA GLU A 135 8.34 6.24 13.93
C GLU A 135 7.40 6.59 12.77
N ARG A 136 7.92 6.54 11.54
CA ARG A 136 7.10 6.79 10.35
C ARG A 136 6.04 5.73 10.11
N ALA A 137 6.32 4.46 10.43
CA ALA A 137 5.34 3.39 10.36
C ALA A 137 4.20 3.60 11.38
N LEU A 138 4.48 4.21 12.53
CA LEU A 138 3.50 4.46 13.59
C LEU A 138 2.83 5.84 13.48
N ASP A 139 3.29 6.71 12.59
CA ASP A 139 2.72 8.04 12.41
C ASP A 139 1.23 7.97 11.98
N GLY A 140 0.39 8.53 12.87
CA GLY A 140 -1.07 8.51 12.74
C GLY A 140 -1.69 7.11 12.65
N TRP A 141 -0.98 6.06 13.09
CA TRP A 141 -1.41 4.67 12.97
C TRP A 141 -1.13 3.90 14.26
N ASP A 142 -2.20 3.50 14.95
CA ASP A 142 -2.13 2.72 16.19
C ASP A 142 -2.45 1.24 15.89
N PRO A 143 -1.46 0.33 15.97
CA PRO A 143 -1.68 -1.08 15.69
C PRO A 143 -2.62 -1.77 16.69
N GLU A 144 -2.67 -1.33 17.95
CA GLU A 144 -3.58 -1.88 18.96
C GLU A 144 -5.03 -1.48 18.59
N ASN A 145 -5.26 -0.24 18.18
CA ASN A 145 -6.57 0.18 17.67
C ASN A 145 -6.99 -0.59 16.43
N VAL A 146 -6.07 -0.79 15.47
CA VAL A 146 -6.32 -1.59 14.25
C VAL A 146 -6.71 -3.03 14.62
N ALA A 147 -6.00 -3.64 15.57
CA ALA A 147 -6.30 -4.98 16.06
C ALA A 147 -7.70 -5.07 16.70
N GLN A 148 -8.04 -4.11 17.56
CA GLN A 148 -9.35 -4.06 18.22
C GLN A 148 -10.50 -3.93 17.20
N ARG A 149 -10.39 -2.97 16.27
CA ARG A 149 -11.40 -2.76 15.22
C ARG A 149 -11.56 -3.99 14.33
N LEU A 150 -10.48 -4.72 14.08
CA LEU A 150 -10.54 -5.96 13.32
C LEU A 150 -11.31 -7.05 14.06
N GLN A 151 -11.10 -7.18 15.38
CA GLN A 151 -11.87 -8.13 16.21
C GLN A 151 -13.36 -7.78 16.24
N GLU A 152 -13.69 -6.49 16.38
CA GLU A 152 -15.08 -6.01 16.32
C GLU A 152 -15.73 -6.36 14.99
N ARG A 153 -15.07 -6.03 13.87
CA ARG A 153 -15.56 -6.37 12.52
C ARG A 153 -15.73 -7.87 12.31
N CYS A 154 -14.86 -8.70 12.89
CA CYS A 154 -14.99 -10.16 12.79
C CYS A 154 -16.25 -10.65 13.52
N ARG A 155 -16.48 -10.18 14.76
CA ARG A 155 -17.67 -10.52 15.56
C ARG A 155 -18.96 -10.08 14.87
N GLU A 156 -18.98 -8.86 14.33
CA GLU A 156 -20.12 -8.34 13.57
C GLU A 156 -20.37 -9.16 12.30
N SER A 157 -19.31 -9.49 11.56
CA SER A 157 -19.44 -10.30 10.33
C SER A 157 -19.97 -11.70 10.63
N GLU A 158 -19.55 -12.33 11.73
CA GLU A 158 -20.07 -13.61 12.18
C GLU A 158 -21.56 -13.53 12.53
N MET A 159 -21.96 -12.52 13.30
CA MET A 159 -23.36 -12.28 13.65
C MET A 159 -24.24 -12.08 12.39
N ILE A 160 -23.77 -11.27 11.44
CA ILE A 160 -24.48 -11.04 10.17
C ILE A 160 -24.59 -12.34 9.37
N ARG A 161 -23.52 -13.14 9.30
CA ARG A 161 -23.53 -14.44 8.60
C ARG A 161 -24.48 -15.44 9.26
N ASP A 162 -24.55 -15.47 10.58
CA ASP A 162 -25.46 -16.35 11.32
C ASP A 162 -26.91 -15.94 11.11
N TRP A 163 -27.20 -14.64 11.21
CA TRP A 163 -28.51 -14.10 10.88
C TRP A 163 -28.93 -14.43 9.43
N ALA A 164 -28.04 -14.21 8.47
CA ALA A 164 -28.32 -14.49 7.05
C ALA A 164 -28.61 -15.98 6.80
N ARG A 165 -27.86 -16.88 7.44
CA ARG A 165 -28.07 -18.33 7.36
C ARG A 165 -29.42 -18.77 7.93
N GLN A 166 -29.84 -18.16 9.05
CA GLN A 166 -31.08 -18.54 9.73
C GLN A 166 -32.33 -17.96 9.06
N THR A 167 -32.26 -16.71 8.62
CA THR A 167 -33.43 -15.99 8.08
C THR A 167 -33.69 -16.26 6.61
N LYS A 168 -32.67 -16.75 5.86
CA LYS A 168 -32.74 -16.91 4.39
C LYS A 168 -33.29 -15.64 3.72
N ALA A 169 -32.83 -14.47 4.19
CA ALA A 169 -33.29 -13.20 3.67
C ALA A 169 -33.13 -13.17 2.13
N PRO A 170 -34.12 -12.64 1.39
CA PRO A 170 -34.05 -12.58 -0.06
C PRO A 170 -32.82 -11.76 -0.50
N GLU A 171 -32.08 -12.27 -1.48
CA GLU A 171 -30.89 -11.61 -2.03
C GLU A 171 -31.30 -10.38 -2.87
N GLN A 172 -31.55 -9.24 -2.21
CA GLN A 172 -32.02 -8.01 -2.88
C GLN A 172 -30.89 -7.15 -3.49
N PHE A 173 -29.66 -7.27 -2.96
CA PHE A 173 -28.54 -6.39 -3.30
C PHE A 173 -27.34 -7.13 -3.89
N ARG A 174 -27.52 -8.40 -4.27
CA ARG A 174 -26.46 -9.13 -4.94
C ARG A 174 -26.36 -8.60 -6.36
N TRP A 175 -25.24 -7.94 -6.68
CA TRP A 175 -24.93 -7.61 -8.07
C TRP A 175 -24.77 -8.91 -8.85
N GLU A 176 -25.70 -9.16 -9.77
CA GLU A 176 -25.57 -10.21 -10.75
C GLU A 176 -24.57 -9.74 -11.81
N ALA A 177 -23.37 -10.31 -11.76
CA ALA A 177 -22.40 -10.13 -12.83
C ALA A 177 -22.94 -10.83 -14.07
N GLN A 178 -23.42 -10.04 -15.03
CA GLN A 178 -23.84 -10.58 -16.32
C GLN A 178 -22.60 -10.87 -17.18
N PRO A 179 -22.62 -11.90 -18.04
CA PRO A 179 -21.48 -12.23 -18.90
C PRO A 179 -20.92 -11.03 -19.69
N GLU A 180 -21.79 -10.14 -20.14
CA GLU A 180 -21.47 -8.89 -20.83
C GLU A 180 -20.77 -7.83 -19.96
N MET A 181 -20.81 -7.96 -18.63
CA MET A 181 -20.07 -7.09 -17.70
C MET A 181 -18.62 -7.52 -17.51
N THR A 182 -18.23 -8.68 -18.03
CA THR A 182 -16.83 -9.11 -18.05
C THR A 182 -16.15 -8.63 -19.33
N PHE A 183 -15.02 -7.92 -19.18
CA PHE A 183 -14.13 -7.55 -20.28
C PHE A 183 -13.49 -8.83 -20.88
N LYS A 184 -14.24 -9.51 -21.75
CA LYS A 184 -13.74 -10.53 -22.66
C LYS A 184 -14.22 -10.17 -24.06
N GLU A 185 -13.46 -9.31 -24.72
CA GLU A 185 -13.33 -9.31 -26.18
C GLU A 185 -11.99 -9.94 -26.55
#